data_AF-A0AAW9LE17-F1
#
_entry.id   AF-A0AAW9LE17-F1
#
_cell.length_a   1.000
_cell.length_b   1.000
_cell.length_c   1.000
_cell.angle_alpha   90.00
_cell.angle_beta   90.00
_cell.angle_gamma   90.00
#
_symmetry.space_group_name_H-M   'P 1'
#
loop_
_entity.id
_entity.type
_entity.pdbx_description
1 polymer ?
#
loop_
_entity_poly.entity_id
_entity_poly.type
_entity_poly.pdbx_seq_one_letter_code
_entity_poly.pdbx_strand_id
1 'polypeptide(L)'
;MGVYVLVLAGATASIADAVAACSTWPTCSGPVTLSNPALIVAWTHRIAAVVVGLLVVAATVLGLYRAERLRVRAALVAALVLFPVQVALGAFVVTVGPTTTLRYAHLLTGMGIFSSLVAALGWTLEARYGSDDESPVTDLDPAPVPEDGSAGDPADLPPLTGTERLNAYFRLMKPRLMWLLCLVAAAGMALAAGPALSMRTVGLTLLGGVLSIGASGTFNHVFERDIDQRMNRTADRPVATHRIPVRNALSFGALLATASLVSFWLVNWLTAVLGLAAIVFYSVVYTLVLKPNTVQNTVIGGFAGALPALIGWAAVTGRVGLPGLVLAGVIFLWTPAHFYNLALAYKDDYERGGFPMMPVVRGETATRKHIVWYLAATFLAAVTLVALTSLGWLYAGTITLLGGVFLYTVIRLHRERTDGAAFRAFHASNAYLGALLVAIVVDALVV
;
A
#
# COMPACT_ATOMS: atom_id res chain seq x y z
N MET A 1 8.89 14.79 -5.02
CA MET A 1 9.77 13.81 -5.70
C MET A 1 11.24 14.09 -5.49
N GLY A 2 11.79 15.28 -5.80
CA GLY A 2 13.23 15.54 -5.59
C GLY A 2 13.76 15.22 -4.18
N VAL A 3 13.07 15.69 -3.14
CA VAL A 3 13.42 15.35 -1.74
C VAL A 3 13.33 13.83 -1.49
N TYR A 4 12.29 13.17 -2.00
CA TYR A 4 12.12 11.71 -1.86
C TYR A 4 13.30 10.93 -2.45
N VAL A 5 13.76 11.33 -3.64
CA VAL A 5 14.93 10.75 -4.31
C VAL A 5 16.19 10.93 -3.45
N LEU A 6 16.39 12.11 -2.85
CA LEU A 6 17.53 12.35 -1.96
C LEU A 6 17.49 11.49 -0.71
N VAL A 7 16.32 11.37 -0.08
CA VAL A 7 16.16 10.51 1.10
C VAL A 7 16.44 9.06 0.74
N LEU A 8 15.94 8.57 -0.41
CA LEU A 8 16.21 7.22 -0.88
C LEU A 8 17.67 6.99 -1.21
N ALA A 9 18.29 7.88 -1.99
CA ALA A 9 19.72 7.82 -2.26
C ALA A 9 20.49 7.74 -0.94
N GLY A 10 20.19 8.64 0.00
CA GLY A 10 20.71 8.69 1.38
C GLY A 10 20.57 7.39 2.18
N ALA A 11 19.47 6.67 1.98
CA ALA A 11 19.14 5.45 2.69
C ALA A 11 19.74 4.17 2.06
N THR A 12 20.12 4.20 0.77
CA THR A 12 20.72 3.03 0.12
C THR A 12 22.08 2.68 0.71
N ALA A 13 22.39 1.38 0.80
CA ALA A 13 23.64 0.85 1.36
C ALA A 13 24.90 1.46 0.69
N SER A 14 24.81 1.80 -0.60
CA SER A 14 25.90 2.43 -1.37
C SER A 14 26.39 3.77 -0.82
N ILE A 15 25.59 4.48 -0.02
CA ILE A 15 26.01 5.75 0.59
C ILE A 15 26.86 5.54 1.84
N ALA A 16 26.75 4.41 2.55
CA ALA A 16 27.69 4.09 3.63
C ALA A 16 29.13 3.98 3.09
N ASP A 17 29.29 3.33 1.94
CA ASP A 17 30.57 3.22 1.23
C ASP A 17 31.00 4.58 0.63
N ALA A 18 30.04 5.39 0.15
CA ALA A 18 30.30 6.73 -0.38
C ALA A 18 30.79 7.72 0.70
N VAL A 19 30.28 7.63 1.93
CA VAL A 19 30.76 8.43 3.07
C VAL A 19 32.19 8.04 3.44
N ALA A 20 32.53 6.75 3.39
CA ALA A 20 33.91 6.30 3.58
C ALA A 20 34.85 6.79 2.47
N ALA A 21 34.36 6.86 1.21
CA ALA A 21 35.14 7.33 0.07
C ALA A 21 35.30 8.87 0.00
N CYS A 22 34.48 9.64 0.72
CA CYS A 22 34.52 11.10 0.73
C CYS A 22 34.28 11.68 2.14
N SER A 23 35.37 11.91 2.86
CA SER A 23 35.39 12.45 4.24
C SER A 23 35.46 13.97 4.35
N THR A 24 35.52 14.69 3.23
CA THR A 24 35.64 16.16 3.19
C THR A 24 34.33 16.83 2.80
N TRP A 25 34.11 18.07 3.25
CA TRP A 25 32.94 18.90 2.95
C TRP A 25 33.39 20.34 2.62
N PRO A 26 32.78 21.06 1.65
CA PRO A 26 31.65 20.66 0.81
C PRO A 26 32.06 19.84 -0.42
N THR A 27 33.35 19.75 -0.72
CA THR A 27 33.92 18.98 -1.84
C THR A 27 34.46 17.64 -1.36
N CYS A 28 34.64 16.68 -2.27
CA CYS A 28 35.39 15.46 -2.00
C CYS A 28 36.84 15.62 -2.51
N SER A 29 37.82 15.13 -1.76
CA SER A 29 39.22 15.09 -2.18
C SER A 29 39.46 13.92 -3.15
N GLY A 30 40.04 14.22 -4.33
CA GLY A 30 40.41 13.22 -5.34
C GLY A 30 39.63 13.37 -6.67
N PRO A 31 40.19 12.88 -7.79
CA PRO A 31 39.55 12.97 -9.10
C PRO A 31 38.33 12.04 -9.17
N VAL A 32 37.22 12.54 -9.71
CA VAL A 32 36.03 11.72 -9.99
C VAL A 32 36.31 10.87 -11.23
N THR A 33 36.58 9.59 -11.02
CA THR A 33 36.85 8.62 -12.09
C THR A 33 35.84 7.48 -12.06
N LEU A 34 35.59 6.85 -13.20
CA LEU A 34 34.73 5.65 -13.30
C LEU A 34 35.24 4.47 -12.45
N SER A 35 36.52 4.48 -12.08
CA SER A 35 37.14 3.51 -11.20
C SER A 35 36.77 3.66 -9.72
N ASN A 36 36.16 4.78 -9.30
CA ASN A 36 35.69 5.00 -7.93
C ASN A 36 34.18 5.31 -7.90
N PRO A 37 33.32 4.28 -8.01
CA PRO A 37 31.87 4.46 -8.05
C PRO A 37 31.31 5.08 -6.76
N ALA A 38 31.94 4.84 -5.60
CA ALA A 38 31.53 5.43 -4.33
C ALA A 38 31.67 6.96 -4.33
N LEU A 39 32.75 7.48 -4.94
CA LEU A 39 32.96 8.92 -5.09
C LEU A 39 31.94 9.56 -6.07
N ILE A 40 31.56 8.84 -7.13
CA ILE A 40 30.50 9.27 -8.06
C ILE A 40 29.16 9.40 -7.33
N VAL A 41 28.81 8.42 -6.50
CA VAL A 41 27.58 8.43 -5.69
C VAL A 41 27.58 9.63 -4.73
N ALA A 42 28.70 9.88 -4.02
CA ALA A 42 28.84 11.02 -3.12
C ALA A 42 28.64 12.37 -3.83
N TRP A 43 29.30 12.58 -4.97
CA TRP A 43 29.15 13.82 -5.75
C TRP A 43 27.74 13.97 -6.31
N THR A 44 27.18 12.90 -6.87
CA THR A 44 25.81 12.90 -7.41
C THR A 44 24.80 13.28 -6.34
N HIS A 45 24.95 12.74 -5.13
CA HIS A 45 24.09 13.10 -4.00
C HIS A 45 24.21 14.59 -3.63
N ARG A 46 25.43 15.14 -3.56
CA ARG A 46 25.67 16.57 -3.23
C ARG A 46 25.11 17.51 -4.29
N ILE A 47 25.34 17.22 -5.58
CA ILE A 47 24.81 18.01 -6.69
C ILE A 47 23.28 17.95 -6.68
N ALA A 48 22.70 16.76 -6.51
CA ALA A 48 21.27 16.60 -6.38
C ALA A 48 20.71 17.38 -5.17
N ALA A 49 21.43 17.41 -4.04
CA ALA A 49 21.03 18.19 -2.87
C ALA A 49 20.95 19.69 -3.18
N VAL A 50 21.92 20.25 -3.91
CA VAL A 50 21.87 21.66 -4.35
C VAL A 50 20.66 21.90 -5.25
N VAL A 51 20.47 21.07 -6.28
CA VAL A 51 19.34 21.22 -7.22
C VAL A 51 18.00 21.13 -6.50
N VAL A 52 17.82 20.15 -5.61
CA VAL A 52 16.59 20.02 -4.83
C VAL A 52 16.41 21.16 -3.84
N GLY A 53 17.48 21.66 -3.23
CA GLY A 53 17.43 22.85 -2.38
C GLY A 53 16.88 24.06 -3.13
N LEU A 54 17.36 24.31 -4.35
CA LEU A 54 16.84 25.35 -5.23
C LEU A 54 15.36 25.13 -5.58
N LEU A 55 14.94 23.88 -5.83
CA LEU A 55 13.54 23.55 -6.07
C LEU A 55 12.66 23.77 -4.83
N VAL A 56 13.15 23.48 -3.63
CA VAL A 56 12.45 23.76 -2.36
C VAL A 56 12.28 25.26 -2.18
N VAL A 57 13.34 26.05 -2.41
CA VAL A 57 13.26 27.53 -2.38
C VAL A 57 12.23 28.03 -3.40
N ALA A 58 12.32 27.59 -4.66
CA ALA A 58 11.39 28.01 -5.70
C ALA A 58 9.93 27.63 -5.37
N ALA A 59 9.70 26.41 -4.88
CA ALA A 59 8.36 25.96 -4.46
C ALA A 59 7.82 26.78 -3.29
N THR A 60 8.66 27.09 -2.29
CA THR A 60 8.27 27.93 -1.16
C THR A 60 7.97 29.35 -1.60
N VAL A 61 8.82 29.97 -2.41
CA VAL A 61 8.60 31.33 -2.94
C VAL A 61 7.28 31.40 -3.73
N LEU A 62 7.11 30.52 -4.73
CA LEU A 62 5.88 30.46 -5.53
C LEU A 62 4.64 30.15 -4.68
N GLY A 63 4.79 29.27 -3.70
CA GLY A 63 3.72 28.89 -2.79
C GLY A 63 3.34 30.01 -1.83
N LEU A 64 4.28 30.77 -1.29
CA LEU A 64 4.00 31.93 -0.44
C LEU A 64 3.29 33.05 -1.20
N TYR A 65 3.65 33.26 -2.48
CA TYR A 65 2.97 34.22 -3.34
C TYR A 65 1.54 33.81 -3.73
N ARG A 66 1.28 32.51 -3.89
CA ARG A 66 -0.01 32.00 -4.41
C ARG A 66 -0.94 31.43 -3.35
N ALA A 67 -0.41 30.99 -2.21
CA ALA A 67 -1.21 30.32 -1.20
C ALA A 67 -1.94 31.34 -0.33
N GLU A 68 -3.25 31.18 -0.23
CA GLU A 68 -4.09 31.98 0.67
C GLU A 68 -4.15 31.38 2.08
N ARG A 69 -3.97 30.06 2.22
CA ARG A 69 -4.12 29.35 3.49
C ARG A 69 -2.82 29.31 4.30
N LEU A 70 -2.90 29.73 5.57
CA LEU A 70 -1.77 29.75 6.52
C LEU A 70 -1.08 28.39 6.64
N ARG A 71 -1.84 27.29 6.70
CA ARG A 71 -1.28 25.93 6.83
C ARG A 71 -0.36 25.53 5.67
N VAL A 72 -0.68 25.97 4.45
CA VAL A 72 0.17 25.70 3.26
C VAL A 72 1.48 26.48 3.39
N ARG A 73 1.40 27.76 3.76
CA ARG A 73 2.58 28.62 3.98
C ARG A 73 3.46 28.05 5.09
N ALA A 74 2.88 27.67 6.22
CA ALA A 74 3.59 27.09 7.36
C ALA A 74 4.36 25.82 6.98
N ALA A 75 3.74 24.90 6.24
CA ALA A 75 4.39 23.68 5.79
C ALA A 75 5.52 23.94 4.77
N LEU A 76 5.36 24.89 3.85
CA LEU A 76 6.44 25.28 2.93
C LEU A 76 7.61 25.94 3.67
N VAL A 77 7.33 26.81 4.64
CA VAL A 77 8.37 27.44 5.48
C VAL A 77 9.08 26.40 6.34
N ALA A 78 8.35 25.45 6.94
CA ALA A 78 8.96 24.36 7.70
C ALA A 78 9.92 23.53 6.84
N ALA A 79 9.53 23.19 5.60
CA ALA A 79 10.42 22.49 4.66
C ALA A 79 11.66 23.32 4.31
N LEU A 80 11.49 24.64 4.09
CA LEU A 80 12.57 25.56 3.80
C LEU A 80 13.56 25.69 4.96
N VAL A 81 13.08 25.75 6.20
CA VAL A 81 13.91 25.88 7.41
C VAL A 81 14.62 24.56 7.74
N LEU A 82 13.96 23.42 7.55
CA LEU A 82 14.56 22.11 7.81
C LEU A 82 15.65 21.74 6.78
N PHE A 83 15.60 22.30 5.57
CA PHE A 83 16.57 21.95 4.52
C PHE A 83 18.02 22.33 4.86
N PRO A 84 18.34 23.55 5.34
CA PRO A 84 19.67 23.86 5.87
C PRO A 84 20.11 22.96 7.03
N VAL A 85 19.18 22.59 7.93
CA VAL A 85 19.46 21.64 9.02
C VAL A 85 19.85 20.27 8.47
N GLN A 86 19.15 19.79 7.44
CA GLN A 86 19.49 18.55 6.74
C GLN A 86 20.89 18.60 6.14
N VAL A 87 21.26 19.71 5.48
CA VAL A 87 22.60 19.91 4.90
C VAL A 87 23.66 19.93 5.99
N ALA A 88 23.43 20.63 7.11
CA ALA A 88 24.35 20.66 8.24
C ALA A 88 24.54 19.26 8.85
N LEU A 89 23.46 18.51 9.09
CA LEU A 89 23.53 17.13 9.56
C LEU A 89 24.33 16.23 8.59
N GLY A 90 24.13 16.40 7.28
CA GLY A 90 24.91 15.68 6.26
C GLY A 90 26.40 16.02 6.31
N ALA A 91 26.74 17.30 6.55
CA ALA A 91 28.13 17.72 6.76
C ALA A 91 28.73 17.05 8.00
N PHE A 92 28.01 17.06 9.14
CA PHE A 92 28.45 16.40 10.38
C PHE A 92 28.66 14.89 10.21
N VAL A 93 27.75 14.20 9.51
CA VAL A 93 27.89 12.76 9.23
C VAL A 93 29.21 12.46 8.49
N VAL A 94 29.61 13.33 7.56
CA VAL A 94 30.82 13.17 6.76
C VAL A 94 32.09 13.55 7.55
N THR A 95 32.06 14.66 8.30
CA THR A 95 33.27 15.20 8.97
C THR A 95 33.55 14.57 10.33
N VAL A 96 32.52 14.16 11.06
CA VAL A 96 32.64 13.56 12.41
C VAL A 96 32.51 12.03 12.35
N GLY A 97 31.88 11.51 11.30
CA GLY A 97 31.65 10.09 11.09
C GLY A 97 30.19 9.67 11.34
N PRO A 98 29.73 8.58 10.70
CA PRO A 98 28.31 8.20 10.64
C PRO A 98 27.85 7.44 11.89
N THR A 99 27.74 8.12 13.04
CA THR A 99 27.12 7.52 14.22
C THR A 99 25.66 7.12 13.95
N THR A 100 25.15 6.11 14.65
CA THR A 100 23.75 5.67 14.52
C THR A 100 22.77 6.81 14.76
N THR A 101 23.01 7.65 15.77
CA THR A 101 22.19 8.82 16.08
C THR A 101 22.19 9.84 14.93
N LEU A 102 23.36 10.18 14.39
CA LEU A 102 23.46 11.16 13.29
C LEU A 102 22.80 10.64 12.00
N ARG A 103 22.96 9.35 11.68
CA ARG A 103 22.29 8.72 10.53
C ARG A 103 20.77 8.79 10.64
N TYR A 104 20.20 8.43 11.80
CA TYR A 104 18.76 8.52 12.01
C TYR A 104 18.28 9.96 12.05
N ALA A 105 19.01 10.88 12.69
CA ALA A 105 18.65 12.30 12.69
C ALA A 105 18.61 12.88 11.27
N HIS A 106 19.60 12.55 10.42
CA HIS A 106 19.64 12.95 9.02
C HIS A 106 18.50 12.32 8.21
N LEU A 107 18.21 11.03 8.40
CA LEU A 107 17.11 10.36 7.71
C LEU A 107 15.75 10.96 8.10
N LEU A 108 15.48 11.11 9.39
CA LEU A 108 14.23 11.62 9.94
C LEU A 108 13.99 13.08 9.55
N THR A 109 15.04 13.91 9.53
CA THR A 109 14.93 15.30 9.08
C THR A 109 14.57 15.37 7.59
N GLY A 110 15.19 14.54 6.74
CA GLY A 110 14.83 14.41 5.33
C GLY A 110 13.37 13.95 5.11
N MET A 111 12.91 12.97 5.89
CA MET A 111 11.51 12.52 5.91
C MET A 111 10.56 13.63 6.39
N GLY A 112 10.98 14.48 7.33
CA GLY A 112 10.24 15.64 7.80
C GLY A 112 10.05 16.68 6.69
N ILE A 113 11.11 17.01 5.93
CA ILE A 113 11.03 17.90 4.76
C ILE A 113 10.03 17.33 3.74
N PHE A 114 10.14 16.04 3.41
CA PHE A 114 9.23 15.39 2.48
C PHE A 114 7.77 15.47 2.95
N SER A 115 7.51 15.13 4.21
CA SER A 115 6.17 15.16 4.81
C SER A 115 5.57 16.55 4.76
N SER A 116 6.37 17.57 5.08
CA SER A 116 5.95 18.97 5.05
C SER A 116 5.58 19.43 3.64
N LEU A 117 6.37 19.06 2.62
CA LEU A 117 6.06 19.38 1.22
C LEU A 117 4.80 18.66 0.72
N VAL A 118 4.58 17.40 1.12
CA VAL A 118 3.36 16.67 0.73
C VAL A 118 2.13 17.20 1.48
N ALA A 119 2.26 17.62 2.73
CA ALA A 119 1.19 18.31 3.45
C ALA A 119 0.79 19.62 2.74
N ALA A 120 1.78 20.43 2.36
CA ALA A 120 1.55 21.63 1.56
C ALA A 120 0.86 21.31 0.23
N LEU A 121 1.28 20.25 -0.48
CA LEU A 121 0.65 19.79 -1.72
C LEU A 121 -0.81 19.38 -1.48
N GLY A 122 -1.08 18.52 -0.51
CA GLY A 122 -2.43 18.01 -0.21
C GLY A 122 -3.39 19.13 0.13
N TRP A 123 -2.99 20.07 0.98
CA TRP A 123 -3.82 21.24 1.31
C TRP A 123 -3.98 22.22 0.15
N THR A 124 -3.00 22.33 -0.73
CA THR A 124 -3.12 23.15 -1.96
C THR A 124 -4.12 22.52 -2.93
N LEU A 125 -4.07 21.20 -3.11
CA LEU A 125 -5.01 20.48 -3.98
C LEU A 125 -6.43 20.54 -3.44
N GLU A 126 -6.60 20.32 -2.13
CA GLU A 126 -7.89 20.48 -1.44
C GLU A 126 -8.45 21.89 -1.60
N ALA A 127 -7.62 22.92 -1.40
CA ALA A 127 -8.06 24.32 -1.54
C ALA A 127 -8.44 24.70 -2.97
N ARG A 128 -7.77 24.10 -3.98
CA ARG A 128 -7.92 24.50 -5.38
C ARG A 128 -9.01 23.73 -6.12
N TYR A 129 -9.24 22.47 -5.75
CA TYR A 129 -10.13 21.57 -6.49
C TYR A 129 -11.24 20.95 -5.63
N GLY A 130 -11.24 21.21 -4.32
CA GLY A 130 -12.35 20.81 -3.45
C GLY A 130 -13.65 21.51 -3.84
N SER A 131 -14.78 20.87 -3.57
CA SER A 131 -16.11 21.44 -3.74
C SER A 131 -16.76 21.65 -2.38
N ASP A 132 -17.36 22.83 -2.17
CA ASP A 132 -18.08 23.17 -0.93
C ASP A 132 -19.47 22.51 -0.86
N ASP A 133 -19.96 21.92 -1.96
CA ASP A 133 -21.28 21.27 -2.09
C ASP A 133 -21.31 19.79 -1.66
N GLU A 134 -20.20 19.23 -1.18
CA GLU A 134 -20.18 17.84 -0.69
C GLU A 134 -20.88 17.75 0.67
N SER A 135 -22.19 17.46 0.65
CA SER A 135 -22.95 17.16 1.86
C SER A 135 -22.68 15.71 2.30
N PRO A 136 -22.10 15.47 3.49
CA PRO A 136 -21.96 14.14 4.07
C PRO A 136 -23.31 13.42 4.12
N VAL A 137 -23.37 12.16 3.67
CA VAL A 137 -24.53 11.31 3.94
C VAL A 137 -24.48 10.89 5.41
N THR A 138 -25.39 11.44 6.22
CA THR A 138 -25.47 11.16 7.67
C THR A 138 -26.35 9.97 8.02
N ASP A 139 -27.28 9.59 7.13
CA ASP A 139 -28.17 8.44 7.32
C ASP A 139 -27.94 7.44 6.19
N LEU A 140 -27.45 6.24 6.56
CA LEU A 140 -27.04 5.19 5.61
C LEU A 140 -28.01 4.03 5.70
N ASP A 141 -29.26 4.28 5.33
CA ASP A 141 -30.20 3.19 5.11
C ASP A 141 -29.89 2.52 3.77
N PRO A 142 -29.56 1.21 3.77
CA PRO A 142 -29.25 0.53 2.52
C PRO A 142 -30.50 0.47 1.64
N ALA A 143 -30.30 0.72 0.34
CA ALA A 143 -31.39 0.77 -0.64
C ALA A 143 -32.23 -0.53 -0.62
N PRO A 144 -33.53 -0.45 -0.91
CA PRO A 144 -34.35 -1.64 -1.06
C PRO A 144 -33.76 -2.56 -2.15
N VAL A 145 -33.93 -3.86 -1.99
CA VAL A 145 -33.55 -4.83 -3.02
C VAL A 145 -34.44 -4.56 -4.24
N PRO A 146 -33.89 -4.42 -5.46
CA PRO A 146 -34.69 -4.18 -6.66
C PRO A 146 -35.79 -5.23 -6.80
N GLU A 147 -37.04 -4.79 -6.97
CA GLU A 147 -38.21 -5.68 -7.13
C GLU A 147 -38.24 -6.40 -8.50
N ASP A 148 -37.33 -6.06 -9.42
CA ASP A 148 -37.22 -6.70 -10.73
C ASP A 148 -36.92 -8.20 -10.55
N GLY A 149 -37.96 -9.01 -10.79
CA GLY A 149 -38.04 -10.48 -10.68
C GLY A 149 -37.10 -11.28 -11.60
N SER A 150 -35.83 -10.89 -11.67
CA SER A 150 -34.75 -11.57 -12.38
C SER A 150 -34.06 -12.65 -11.55
N ALA A 151 -34.23 -12.63 -10.22
CA ALA A 151 -34.04 -13.83 -9.41
C ALA A 151 -35.39 -14.56 -9.38
N GLY A 152 -35.63 -15.40 -10.39
CA GLY A 152 -36.70 -16.41 -10.30
C GLY A 152 -36.55 -17.19 -8.99
N ASP A 153 -37.63 -17.86 -8.56
CA ASP A 153 -37.56 -18.74 -7.38
C ASP A 153 -36.29 -19.59 -7.50
N PRO A 154 -35.43 -19.71 -6.46
CA PRO A 154 -34.29 -20.61 -6.49
C PRO A 154 -34.61 -22.02 -7.02
N ALA A 155 -35.87 -22.45 -6.90
CA ALA A 155 -36.40 -23.69 -7.48
C ALA A 155 -36.46 -23.72 -9.02
N ASP A 156 -36.59 -22.56 -9.67
CA ASP A 156 -36.77 -22.41 -11.12
C ASP A 156 -35.45 -22.18 -11.88
N LEU A 157 -34.32 -22.08 -11.18
CA LEU A 157 -33.01 -21.89 -11.80
C LEU A 157 -32.57 -23.18 -12.52
N PRO A 158 -32.11 -23.08 -13.78
CA PRO A 158 -31.62 -24.25 -14.50
C PRO A 158 -30.44 -24.89 -13.76
N PRO A 159 -30.35 -26.23 -13.72
CA PRO A 159 -29.26 -26.91 -13.04
C PRO A 159 -27.93 -26.56 -13.69
N LEU A 160 -26.96 -26.17 -12.87
CA LEU A 160 -25.61 -25.88 -13.35
C LEU A 160 -24.95 -27.14 -13.90
N THR A 161 -24.37 -27.02 -15.10
CA THR A 161 -23.43 -28.01 -15.63
C THR A 161 -22.20 -28.14 -14.72
N GLY A 162 -21.43 -29.22 -14.86
CA GLY A 162 -20.23 -29.45 -14.06
C GLY A 162 -19.22 -28.30 -14.14
N THR A 163 -19.01 -27.78 -15.35
CA THR A 163 -18.09 -26.66 -15.61
C THR A 163 -18.60 -25.35 -15.01
N GLU A 164 -19.90 -25.04 -15.14
CA GLU A 164 -20.49 -23.84 -14.53
C GLU A 164 -20.43 -23.88 -13.00
N ARG A 165 -20.66 -25.06 -12.42
CA ARG A 165 -20.56 -25.27 -10.97
C ARG A 165 -19.13 -25.05 -10.48
N LEU A 166 -18.14 -25.62 -11.17
CA LEU A 166 -16.72 -25.40 -10.85
C LEU A 166 -16.34 -23.92 -10.94
N ASN A 167 -16.75 -23.25 -12.01
CA ASN A 167 -16.52 -21.81 -12.20
C ASN A 167 -17.20 -20.98 -11.09
N ALA A 168 -18.39 -21.37 -10.65
CA ALA A 168 -19.10 -20.70 -9.57
C ALA A 168 -18.33 -20.80 -8.24
N TYR A 169 -17.81 -21.99 -7.87
CA TYR A 169 -16.96 -22.13 -6.68
C TYR A 169 -15.63 -21.39 -6.81
N PHE A 170 -15.00 -21.43 -7.99
CA PHE A 170 -13.76 -20.69 -8.24
C PHE A 170 -13.97 -19.17 -8.10
N ARG A 171 -15.12 -18.63 -8.53
CA ARG A 171 -15.50 -17.22 -8.31
C ARG A 171 -15.56 -16.87 -6.81
N LEU A 172 -16.04 -17.77 -5.95
CA LEU A 172 -16.09 -17.55 -4.49
C LEU A 172 -14.71 -17.30 -3.90
N MET A 173 -13.67 -17.92 -4.46
CA MET A 173 -12.31 -17.80 -3.97
C MET A 173 -11.64 -16.45 -4.28
N LYS A 174 -12.26 -15.58 -5.09
CA LYS A 174 -11.72 -14.28 -5.53
C LYS A 174 -10.30 -14.36 -6.15
N PRO A 175 -10.09 -15.14 -7.22
CA PRO A 175 -8.77 -15.42 -7.79
C PRO A 175 -7.98 -14.18 -8.21
N ARG A 176 -8.67 -13.11 -8.60
CA ARG A 176 -8.04 -11.83 -9.00
C ARG A 176 -7.19 -11.20 -7.88
N LEU A 177 -7.48 -11.50 -6.62
CA LEU A 177 -6.74 -10.97 -5.46
C LEU A 177 -5.54 -11.84 -5.07
N MET A 178 -5.52 -13.10 -5.49
CA MET A 178 -4.55 -14.09 -5.00
C MET A 178 -3.13 -13.75 -5.38
N TRP A 179 -2.88 -13.40 -6.65
CA TRP A 179 -1.52 -13.21 -7.16
C TRP A 179 -0.76 -12.15 -6.37
N LEU A 180 -1.40 -11.00 -6.07
CA LEU A 180 -0.75 -9.90 -5.38
C LEU A 180 -0.47 -10.24 -3.92
N LEU A 181 -1.40 -10.90 -3.23
CA LEU A 181 -1.21 -11.34 -1.84
C LEU A 181 -0.17 -12.46 -1.73
N CYS A 182 -0.12 -13.38 -2.70
CA CYS A 182 0.94 -14.37 -2.82
C CYS A 182 2.30 -13.69 -3.05
N LEU A 183 2.34 -12.65 -3.88
CA LEU A 183 3.55 -11.87 -4.12
C LEU A 183 4.01 -11.12 -2.85
N VAL A 184 3.08 -10.61 -2.03
CA VAL A 184 3.40 -10.04 -0.71
C VAL A 184 4.06 -11.09 0.20
N ALA A 185 3.49 -12.30 0.28
CA ALA A 185 4.07 -13.39 1.06
C ALA A 185 5.44 -13.82 0.52
N ALA A 186 5.61 -13.88 -0.81
CA ALA A 186 6.88 -14.17 -1.46
C ALA A 186 7.94 -13.12 -1.14
N ALA A 187 7.60 -11.82 -1.19
CA ALA A 187 8.48 -10.74 -0.78
C ALA A 187 8.89 -10.85 0.70
N GLY A 188 7.94 -11.19 1.58
CA GLY A 188 8.24 -11.44 3.00
C GLY A 188 9.18 -12.61 3.23
N MET A 189 9.01 -13.71 2.49
CA MET A 189 9.91 -14.87 2.52
C MET A 189 11.31 -14.52 1.97
N ALA A 190 11.37 -13.82 0.84
CA ALA A 190 12.62 -13.43 0.20
C ALA A 190 13.45 -12.51 1.09
N LEU A 191 12.84 -11.49 1.71
CA LEU A 191 13.51 -10.62 2.70
C LEU A 191 14.06 -11.39 3.91
N ALA A 192 13.42 -12.49 4.29
CA ALA A 192 13.81 -13.27 5.45
C ALA A 192 14.95 -14.27 5.15
N ALA A 193 14.90 -14.95 4.00
CA ALA A 193 15.80 -16.04 3.66
C ALA A 193 16.95 -15.64 2.74
N GLY A 194 16.75 -14.61 1.92
CA GLY A 194 17.59 -14.32 0.77
C GLY A 194 17.80 -15.56 -0.12
N PRO A 195 19.03 -15.81 -0.62
CA PRO A 195 19.33 -16.95 -1.49
C PRO A 195 19.07 -18.34 -0.88
N ALA A 196 18.93 -18.43 0.45
CA ALA A 196 18.68 -19.70 1.16
C ALA A 196 17.19 -20.12 1.16
N LEU A 197 16.34 -19.47 0.35
CA LEU A 197 14.90 -19.71 0.34
C LEU A 197 14.54 -21.12 -0.19
N SER A 198 13.97 -21.95 0.67
CA SER A 198 13.55 -23.32 0.33
C SER A 198 12.29 -23.36 -0.53
N MET A 199 12.33 -24.12 -1.62
CA MET A 199 11.18 -24.38 -2.50
C MET A 199 10.00 -25.02 -1.76
N ARG A 200 10.28 -25.86 -0.75
CA ARG A 200 9.23 -26.47 0.08
C ARG A 200 8.48 -25.40 0.89
N THR A 201 9.20 -24.47 1.52
CA THR A 201 8.62 -23.36 2.29
C THR A 201 7.78 -22.47 1.37
N VAL A 202 8.30 -22.14 0.18
CA VAL A 202 7.55 -21.36 -0.82
C VAL A 202 6.27 -22.07 -1.23
N GLY A 203 6.35 -23.34 -1.63
CA GLY A 203 5.19 -24.11 -2.08
C GLY A 203 4.10 -24.22 -1.03
N LEU A 204 4.45 -24.61 0.20
CA LEU A 204 3.48 -24.77 1.31
C LEU A 204 2.89 -23.43 1.77
N THR A 205 3.70 -22.36 1.82
CA THR A 205 3.23 -21.03 2.25
C THR A 205 2.30 -20.42 1.21
N LEU A 206 2.63 -20.51 -0.08
CA LEU A 206 1.78 -19.99 -1.15
C LEU A 206 0.50 -20.80 -1.30
N LEU A 207 0.56 -22.14 -1.20
CA LEU A 207 -0.63 -22.99 -1.18
C LEU A 207 -1.55 -22.62 0.00
N GLY A 208 -0.99 -22.52 1.21
CA GLY A 208 -1.72 -22.09 2.40
C GLY A 208 -2.36 -20.72 2.21
N GLY A 209 -1.63 -19.77 1.62
CA GLY A 209 -2.10 -18.42 1.30
C GLY A 209 -3.28 -18.40 0.32
N VAL A 210 -3.17 -19.11 -0.82
CA VAL A 210 -4.24 -19.23 -1.82
C VAL A 210 -5.51 -19.80 -1.21
N LEU A 211 -5.37 -20.86 -0.40
CA LEU A 211 -6.50 -21.50 0.28
C LEU A 211 -7.13 -20.57 1.35
N SER A 212 -6.30 -19.84 2.11
CA SER A 212 -6.76 -18.86 3.12
C SER A 212 -7.54 -17.71 2.49
N ILE A 213 -7.04 -17.16 1.38
CA ILE A 213 -7.70 -16.12 0.59
C ILE A 213 -9.01 -16.67 0.02
N GLY A 214 -9.01 -17.90 -0.48
CA GLY A 214 -10.19 -18.57 -1.00
C GLY A 214 -11.27 -18.77 0.06
N ALA A 215 -10.90 -19.21 1.26
CA ALA A 215 -11.81 -19.36 2.40
C ALA A 215 -12.42 -18.01 2.80
N SER A 216 -11.58 -17.00 3.00
CA SER A 216 -11.97 -15.63 3.39
C SER A 216 -12.88 -14.98 2.34
N GLY A 217 -12.56 -15.18 1.06
CA GLY A 217 -13.40 -14.74 -0.07
C GLY A 217 -14.76 -15.42 -0.07
N THR A 218 -14.80 -16.73 0.21
CA THR A 218 -16.05 -17.51 0.28
C THR A 218 -16.93 -17.04 1.43
N PHE A 219 -16.37 -16.87 2.64
CA PHE A 219 -17.13 -16.35 3.78
C PHE A 219 -17.66 -14.94 3.53
N ASN A 220 -16.87 -14.07 2.91
CA ASN A 220 -17.34 -12.73 2.57
C ASN A 220 -18.51 -12.73 1.57
N HIS A 221 -18.53 -13.62 0.57
CA HIS A 221 -19.69 -13.77 -0.32
C HIS A 221 -20.94 -14.27 0.42
N VAL A 222 -20.77 -15.10 1.46
CA VAL A 222 -21.89 -15.58 2.29
C VAL A 222 -22.42 -14.45 3.18
N PHE A 223 -21.53 -13.75 3.87
CA PHE A 223 -21.90 -12.70 4.83
C PHE A 223 -22.47 -11.45 4.16
N GLU A 224 -22.05 -11.14 2.94
CA GLU A 224 -22.55 -9.97 2.19
C GLU A 224 -23.69 -10.30 1.23
N ARG A 225 -24.20 -11.55 1.22
CA ARG A 225 -25.17 -12.03 0.22
C ARG A 225 -26.33 -11.07 -0.04
N ASP A 226 -27.01 -10.64 1.02
CA ASP A 226 -28.24 -9.83 0.91
C ASP A 226 -27.93 -8.36 0.55
N ILE A 227 -26.72 -7.89 0.87
CA ILE A 227 -26.25 -6.54 0.51
C ILE A 227 -25.74 -6.52 -0.93
N ASP A 228 -25.07 -7.60 -1.36
CA ASP A 228 -24.52 -7.75 -2.71
C ASP A 228 -25.62 -7.66 -3.78
N GLN A 229 -26.85 -8.09 -3.47
CA GLN A 229 -28.04 -7.97 -4.34
C GLN A 229 -28.44 -6.51 -4.62
N ARG A 230 -28.04 -5.57 -3.77
CA ARG A 230 -28.40 -4.14 -3.88
C ARG A 230 -27.36 -3.34 -4.69
N MET A 231 -26.25 -3.95 -5.06
CA MET A 231 -25.11 -3.31 -5.73
C MET A 231 -24.91 -3.87 -7.14
N ASN A 232 -24.83 -2.99 -8.14
CA ASN A 232 -24.74 -3.38 -9.56
C ASN A 232 -23.54 -4.29 -9.84
N ARG A 233 -22.40 -4.00 -9.22
CA ARG A 233 -21.15 -4.74 -9.40
C ARG A 233 -21.16 -6.16 -8.84
N THR A 234 -22.08 -6.48 -7.92
CA THR A 234 -22.01 -7.71 -7.11
C THR A 234 -23.28 -8.53 -7.10
N ALA A 235 -24.36 -8.01 -7.69
CA ALA A 235 -25.64 -8.71 -7.78
C ALA A 235 -25.54 -10.04 -8.55
N ASP A 236 -24.54 -10.21 -9.43
CA ASP A 236 -24.30 -11.44 -10.21
C ASP A 236 -23.50 -12.53 -9.45
N ARG A 237 -23.16 -12.30 -8.17
CA ARG A 237 -22.36 -13.24 -7.39
C ARG A 237 -23.10 -14.59 -7.22
N PRO A 238 -22.40 -15.75 -7.26
CA PRO A 238 -23.05 -17.06 -7.21
C PRO A 238 -23.92 -17.33 -5.97
N VAL A 239 -23.60 -16.73 -4.82
CA VAL A 239 -24.38 -16.87 -3.58
C VAL A 239 -25.53 -15.85 -3.53
N ALA A 240 -25.35 -14.65 -4.11
CA ALA A 240 -26.38 -13.62 -4.21
C ALA A 240 -27.51 -14.03 -5.18
N THR A 241 -27.17 -14.79 -6.23
CA THR A 241 -28.10 -15.34 -7.23
C THR A 241 -28.65 -16.74 -6.88
N HIS A 242 -28.42 -17.22 -5.66
CA HIS A 242 -28.85 -18.54 -5.18
C HIS A 242 -28.31 -19.76 -5.98
N ARG A 243 -27.40 -19.56 -6.94
CA ARG A 243 -26.76 -20.63 -7.72
C ARG A 243 -25.90 -21.57 -6.87
N ILE A 244 -25.34 -21.09 -5.76
CA ILE A 244 -24.69 -21.92 -4.75
C ILE A 244 -25.44 -21.77 -3.41
N PRO A 245 -25.97 -22.85 -2.84
CA PRO A 245 -26.59 -22.81 -1.52
C PRO A 245 -25.59 -22.37 -0.44
N VAL A 246 -26.06 -21.53 0.50
CA VAL A 246 -25.22 -21.00 1.59
C VAL A 246 -24.52 -22.10 2.38
N ARG A 247 -25.22 -23.20 2.70
CA ARG A 247 -24.64 -24.34 3.42
C ARG A 247 -23.43 -24.92 2.68
N ASN A 248 -23.53 -25.06 1.36
CA ASN A 248 -22.45 -25.61 0.54
C ASN A 248 -21.27 -24.63 0.45
N ALA A 249 -21.54 -23.33 0.32
CA ALA A 249 -20.50 -22.30 0.36
C ALA A 249 -19.77 -22.28 1.72
N LEU A 250 -20.49 -22.39 2.84
CA LEU A 250 -19.89 -22.47 4.18
C LEU A 250 -19.03 -23.73 4.35
N SER A 251 -19.52 -24.90 3.93
CA SER A 251 -18.73 -26.15 3.96
C SER A 251 -17.47 -26.05 3.09
N PHE A 252 -17.58 -25.45 1.90
CA PHE A 252 -16.44 -25.22 1.02
C PHE A 252 -15.42 -24.26 1.66
N GLY A 253 -15.87 -23.14 2.23
CA GLY A 253 -15.00 -22.19 2.94
C GLY A 253 -14.29 -22.84 4.14
N ALA A 254 -14.99 -23.67 4.92
CA ALA A 254 -14.42 -24.40 6.05
C ALA A 254 -13.39 -25.46 5.63
N LEU A 255 -13.61 -26.13 4.50
CA LEU A 255 -12.65 -27.06 3.91
C LEU A 255 -11.39 -26.33 3.47
N LEU A 256 -11.52 -25.21 2.75
CA LEU A 256 -10.40 -24.37 2.33
C LEU A 256 -9.61 -23.82 3.54
N ALA A 257 -10.31 -23.37 4.58
CA ALA A 257 -9.69 -22.89 5.81
C ALA A 257 -8.88 -24.01 6.49
N THR A 258 -9.46 -25.19 6.66
CA THR A 258 -8.77 -26.34 7.26
C THR A 258 -7.53 -26.74 6.46
N ALA A 259 -7.67 -26.86 5.13
CA ALA A 259 -6.55 -27.20 4.25
C ALA A 259 -5.44 -26.14 4.27
N SER A 260 -5.81 -24.85 4.34
CA SER A 260 -4.88 -23.74 4.51
C SER A 260 -4.07 -23.87 5.80
N LEU A 261 -4.74 -24.12 6.93
CA LEU A 261 -4.09 -24.25 8.23
C LEU A 261 -3.16 -25.45 8.30
N VAL A 262 -3.56 -26.59 7.70
CA VAL A 262 -2.68 -27.76 7.57
C VAL A 262 -1.43 -27.40 6.76
N SER A 263 -1.59 -26.71 5.62
CA SER A 263 -0.46 -26.28 4.80
C SER A 263 0.51 -25.38 5.57
N PHE A 264 -0.01 -24.41 6.33
CA PHE A 264 0.82 -23.53 7.16
C PHE A 264 1.46 -24.25 8.34
N TRP A 265 0.76 -25.20 8.97
CA TRP A 265 1.29 -26.00 10.08
C TRP A 265 2.48 -26.85 9.63
N LEU A 266 2.43 -27.38 8.40
CA LEU A 266 3.54 -28.12 7.78
C LEU A 266 4.77 -27.25 7.50
N VAL A 267 4.64 -25.92 7.55
CA VAL A 267 5.76 -24.97 7.54
C VAL A 267 6.24 -24.73 8.97
N ASN A 268 5.39 -24.14 9.82
CA ASN A 268 5.59 -24.01 11.26
C ASN A 268 4.33 -23.52 11.98
N TRP A 269 4.31 -23.67 13.31
CA TRP A 269 3.23 -23.23 14.20
C TRP A 269 2.84 -21.75 14.03
N LEU A 270 3.82 -20.83 14.04
CA LEU A 270 3.55 -19.39 14.00
C LEU A 270 2.84 -19.00 12.69
N THR A 271 3.26 -19.60 11.57
CA THR A 271 2.63 -19.38 10.26
C THR A 271 1.18 -19.83 10.26
N ALA A 272 0.86 -20.96 10.92
CA ALA A 272 -0.52 -21.43 11.05
C ALA A 272 -1.38 -20.49 11.89
N VAL A 273 -0.85 -19.97 13.01
CA VAL A 273 -1.55 -18.99 13.85
C VAL A 273 -1.82 -17.70 13.09
N LEU A 274 -0.81 -17.17 12.37
CA LEU A 274 -0.98 -15.97 11.54
C LEU A 274 -1.97 -16.20 10.39
N GLY A 275 -1.96 -17.40 9.79
CA GLY A 275 -2.93 -17.81 8.78
C GLY A 275 -4.36 -17.85 9.31
N LEU A 276 -4.58 -18.41 10.50
CA LEU A 276 -5.88 -18.38 11.18
C LEU A 276 -6.31 -16.95 11.49
N ALA A 277 -5.39 -16.14 12.04
CA ALA A 277 -5.64 -14.75 12.34
C ALA A 277 -6.05 -13.96 11.08
N ALA A 278 -5.44 -14.22 9.92
CA ALA A 278 -5.83 -13.61 8.66
C ALA A 278 -7.26 -13.97 8.22
N ILE A 279 -7.64 -15.24 8.32
CA ILE A 279 -8.99 -15.70 7.98
C ILE A 279 -10.03 -15.05 8.89
N VAL A 280 -9.79 -15.09 10.22
CA VAL A 280 -10.71 -14.51 11.21
C VAL A 280 -10.78 -12.99 11.06
N PHE A 281 -9.64 -12.33 10.89
CA PHE A 281 -9.59 -10.88 10.74
C PHE A 281 -10.35 -10.42 9.49
N TYR A 282 -10.14 -11.05 8.33
CA TYR A 282 -10.87 -10.64 7.12
C TYR A 282 -12.38 -10.98 7.20
N SER A 283 -12.69 -12.19 7.66
CA SER A 283 -14.07 -12.72 7.57
C SER A 283 -14.97 -12.18 8.68
N VAL A 284 -14.44 -11.96 9.88
CA VAL A 284 -15.21 -11.49 11.04
C VAL A 284 -14.94 -10.01 11.28
N VAL A 285 -13.69 -9.66 11.60
CA VAL A 285 -13.35 -8.29 12.02
C VAL A 285 -13.63 -7.30 10.89
N TYR A 286 -13.12 -7.56 9.68
CA TYR A 286 -13.33 -6.66 8.56
C TYR A 286 -14.76 -6.76 8.00
N THR A 287 -15.20 -7.95 7.58
CA THR A 287 -16.47 -8.09 6.83
C THR A 287 -17.71 -7.81 7.69
N LEU A 288 -17.78 -8.35 8.91
CA LEU A 288 -18.97 -8.23 9.76
C LEU A 288 -18.93 -7.02 10.69
N VAL A 289 -17.75 -6.68 11.23
CA VAL A 289 -17.64 -5.63 12.25
C VAL A 289 -17.27 -4.28 11.66
N LEU A 290 -16.19 -4.19 10.87
CA LEU A 290 -15.68 -2.89 10.43
C LEU A 290 -16.44 -2.33 9.23
N LYS A 291 -16.58 -3.14 8.16
CA LYS A 291 -17.10 -2.68 6.88
C LYS A 291 -18.50 -2.05 6.98
N PRO A 292 -19.46 -2.59 7.75
CA PRO A 292 -20.78 -2.00 7.87
C PRO A 292 -20.84 -0.81 8.85
N ASN A 293 -19.91 -0.70 9.80
CA ASN A 293 -20.12 0.14 11.00
C ASN A 293 -19.15 1.32 11.15
N THR A 294 -18.12 1.47 10.29
CA THR A 294 -17.16 2.56 10.44
C THR A 294 -16.55 3.06 9.14
N VAL A 295 -16.29 4.38 9.08
CA VAL A 295 -15.51 5.03 8.00
C VAL A 295 -14.06 4.57 7.95
N GLN A 296 -13.54 4.05 9.07
CA GLN A 296 -12.18 3.52 9.16
C GLN A 296 -12.07 2.08 8.66
N ASN A 297 -13.12 1.54 8.02
CA ASN A 297 -13.15 0.16 7.52
C ASN A 297 -11.95 -0.18 6.63
N THR A 298 -11.54 0.74 5.75
CA THR A 298 -10.45 0.53 4.79
C THR A 298 -9.09 0.60 5.48
N VAL A 299 -8.94 1.52 6.43
CA VAL A 299 -7.69 1.72 7.17
C VAL A 299 -7.43 0.53 8.07
N ILE A 300 -8.36 0.20 8.96
CA ILE A 300 -8.21 -0.93 9.88
C ILE A 300 -8.27 -2.25 9.09
N GLY A 301 -9.13 -2.35 8.08
CA GLY A 301 -9.17 -3.50 7.17
C GLY A 301 -7.86 -3.77 6.43
N GLY A 302 -7.00 -2.75 6.26
CA GLY A 302 -5.67 -2.89 5.68
C GLY A 302 -4.75 -3.88 6.41
N PHE A 303 -5.02 -4.20 7.68
CA PHE A 303 -4.30 -5.26 8.39
C PHE A 303 -4.46 -6.62 7.70
N ALA A 304 -5.62 -6.91 7.11
CA ALA A 304 -5.85 -8.16 6.37
C ALA A 304 -4.87 -8.31 5.20
N GLY A 305 -4.63 -7.22 4.46
CA GLY A 305 -3.70 -7.19 3.33
C GLY A 305 -2.23 -7.21 3.76
N ALA A 306 -1.93 -6.77 4.97
CA ALA A 306 -0.58 -6.73 5.53
C ALA A 306 -0.11 -8.08 6.12
N LEU A 307 -1.04 -8.91 6.59
CA LEU A 307 -0.74 -10.21 7.21
C LEU A 307 0.08 -11.17 6.32
N PRO A 308 -0.14 -11.27 4.99
CA PRO A 308 0.71 -12.07 4.11
C PRO A 308 2.20 -11.75 4.22
N ALA A 309 2.60 -10.50 4.46
CA ALA A 309 4.01 -10.15 4.63
C ALA A 309 4.59 -10.78 5.91
N LEU A 310 3.81 -10.78 6.99
CA LEU A 310 4.18 -11.41 8.27
C LEU A 310 4.17 -12.93 8.17
N ILE A 311 3.18 -13.51 7.49
CA ILE A 311 3.10 -14.95 7.21
C ILE A 311 4.32 -15.40 6.42
N GLY A 312 4.68 -14.67 5.35
CA GLY A 312 5.88 -14.98 4.56
C GLY A 312 7.17 -14.89 5.37
N TRP A 313 7.34 -13.83 6.16
CA TRP A 313 8.51 -13.69 7.04
C TRP A 313 8.59 -14.82 8.10
N ALA A 314 7.47 -15.13 8.74
CA ALA A 314 7.39 -16.16 9.77
C ALA A 314 7.55 -17.58 9.21
N ALA A 315 7.14 -17.81 7.96
CA ALA A 315 7.32 -19.09 7.26
C ALA A 315 8.79 -19.51 7.18
N VAL A 316 9.69 -18.53 7.01
CA VAL A 316 11.14 -18.75 6.97
C VAL A 316 11.75 -18.75 8.38
N THR A 317 11.44 -17.74 9.18
CA THR A 317 12.20 -17.47 10.41
C THR A 317 11.62 -18.10 11.67
N GLY A 318 10.36 -18.55 11.64
CA GLY A 318 9.64 -19.03 12.81
C GLY A 318 9.31 -17.96 13.85
N ARG A 319 9.55 -16.67 13.56
CA ARG A 319 9.31 -15.54 14.47
C ARG A 319 8.81 -14.30 13.72
N VAL A 320 8.28 -13.32 14.45
CA VAL A 320 7.99 -12.00 13.89
C VAL A 320 9.28 -11.16 13.94
N GLY A 321 9.67 -10.58 12.80
CA GLY A 321 10.87 -9.76 12.69
C GLY A 321 10.56 -8.36 12.18
N LEU A 322 11.46 -7.42 12.47
CA LEU A 322 11.29 -6.00 12.12
C LEU A 322 11.14 -5.76 10.61
N PRO A 323 11.93 -6.35 9.69
CA PRO A 323 11.73 -6.12 8.26
C PRO A 323 10.38 -6.63 7.75
N GLY A 324 9.92 -7.78 8.25
CA GLY A 324 8.57 -8.29 7.98
C GLY A 324 7.47 -7.34 8.46
N LEU A 325 7.61 -6.78 9.67
CA LEU A 325 6.69 -5.76 10.21
C LEU A 325 6.68 -4.47 9.39
N VAL A 326 7.83 -4.01 8.92
CA VAL A 326 7.92 -2.81 8.10
C VAL A 326 7.34 -3.04 6.71
N LEU A 327 7.60 -4.20 6.08
CA LEU A 327 6.93 -4.57 4.84
C LEU A 327 5.41 -4.64 5.02
N ALA A 328 4.93 -5.26 6.10
CA ALA A 328 3.51 -5.26 6.45
C ALA A 328 2.98 -3.82 6.62
N GLY A 329 3.75 -2.93 7.25
CA GLY A 329 3.47 -1.50 7.37
C GLY A 329 3.36 -0.79 6.02
N VAL A 330 4.21 -1.11 5.05
CA VAL A 330 4.11 -0.59 3.67
C VAL A 330 2.77 -0.97 3.06
N ILE A 331 2.36 -2.24 3.14
CA ILE A 331 1.08 -2.71 2.60
C ILE A 331 -0.11 -2.07 3.33
N PHE A 332 -0.02 -1.99 4.66
CA PHE A 332 -1.04 -1.38 5.50
C PHE A 332 -1.28 0.08 5.11
N LEU A 333 -0.21 0.89 5.04
CA LEU A 333 -0.31 2.31 4.68
C LEU A 333 -0.68 2.53 3.22
N TRP A 334 -0.28 1.62 2.33
CA TRP A 334 -0.68 1.62 0.93
C TRP A 334 -2.16 1.35 0.73
N THR A 335 -2.79 0.55 1.61
CA THR A 335 -4.17 0.08 1.39
C THR A 335 -5.16 1.24 1.24
N PRO A 336 -5.19 2.28 2.10
CA PRO A 336 -6.08 3.42 1.90
C PRO A 336 -5.69 4.28 0.70
N ALA A 337 -4.38 4.47 0.45
CA ALA A 337 -3.90 5.19 -0.74
C ALA A 337 -4.37 4.54 -2.04
N HIS A 338 -4.54 3.22 -2.03
CA HIS A 338 -5.02 2.43 -3.15
C HIS A 338 -6.55 2.37 -3.22
N PHE A 339 -7.18 1.85 -2.17
CA PHE A 339 -8.59 1.47 -2.16
C PHE A 339 -9.52 2.67 -2.22
N TYR A 340 -9.13 3.82 -1.66
CA TYR A 340 -9.96 5.02 -1.77
C TYR A 340 -10.13 5.51 -3.20
N ASN A 341 -9.21 5.21 -4.13
CA ASN A 341 -9.45 5.48 -5.56
C ASN A 341 -10.61 4.62 -6.09
N LEU A 342 -10.68 3.35 -5.67
CA LEU A 342 -11.78 2.46 -6.05
C LEU A 342 -13.10 2.89 -5.39
N ALA A 343 -13.04 3.31 -4.12
CA ALA A 343 -14.19 3.80 -3.38
C ALA A 343 -14.79 5.07 -3.99
N LEU A 344 -13.95 5.95 -4.58
CA LEU A 344 -14.43 7.10 -5.35
C LEU A 344 -15.21 6.66 -6.59
N ALA A 345 -14.64 5.75 -7.39
CA ALA A 345 -15.27 5.29 -8.64
C ALA A 345 -16.56 4.47 -8.42
N TYR A 346 -16.73 3.87 -7.24
CA TYR A 346 -17.91 3.08 -6.87
C TYR A 346 -18.66 3.69 -5.69
N LYS A 347 -18.59 5.01 -5.49
CA LYS A 347 -19.23 5.70 -4.37
C LYS A 347 -20.72 5.34 -4.27
N ASP A 348 -21.44 5.48 -5.37
CA ASP A 348 -22.89 5.27 -5.39
C ASP A 348 -23.27 3.80 -5.16
N ASP A 349 -22.44 2.86 -5.60
CA ASP A 349 -22.61 1.43 -5.29
C ASP A 349 -22.50 1.19 -3.78
N TYR A 350 -21.49 1.78 -3.12
CA TYR A 350 -21.31 1.65 -1.68
C TYR A 350 -22.42 2.32 -0.88
N GLU A 351 -22.89 3.47 -1.35
CA GLU A 351 -24.03 4.19 -0.78
C GLU A 351 -25.30 3.34 -0.85
N ARG A 352 -25.61 2.72 -2.00
CA ARG A 352 -26.74 1.79 -2.13
C ARG A 352 -26.63 0.57 -1.20
N GLY A 353 -25.43 0.08 -0.99
CA GLY A 353 -25.16 -1.01 -0.04
C GLY A 353 -25.21 -0.59 1.44
N GLY A 354 -25.40 0.70 1.75
CA GLY A 354 -25.36 1.23 3.12
C GLY A 354 -23.96 1.18 3.75
N PHE A 355 -22.90 1.08 2.96
CA PHE A 355 -21.55 1.01 3.50
C PHE A 355 -21.01 2.42 3.82
N PRO A 356 -20.56 2.69 5.05
CA PRO A 356 -20.00 3.98 5.45
C PRO A 356 -18.58 4.18 4.90
N MET A 357 -18.42 4.20 3.57
CA MET A 357 -17.13 4.42 2.93
C MET A 357 -16.72 5.89 3.05
N MET A 358 -15.40 6.15 3.08
CA MET A 358 -14.88 7.52 3.21
C MET A 358 -15.48 8.54 2.22
N PRO A 359 -15.61 8.25 0.91
CA PRO A 359 -16.24 9.20 -0.02
C PRO A 359 -17.74 9.39 0.20
N VAL A 360 -18.43 8.43 0.79
CA VAL A 360 -19.87 8.52 1.10
C VAL A 360 -20.10 9.40 2.34
N VAL A 361 -19.34 9.15 3.41
CA VAL A 361 -19.57 9.80 4.72
C VAL A 361 -18.78 11.10 4.88
N ARG A 362 -17.60 11.24 4.26
CA ARG A 362 -16.73 12.42 4.42
C ARG A 362 -16.56 13.23 3.14
N GLY A 363 -17.19 12.80 2.05
CA GLY A 363 -17.08 13.45 0.76
C GLY A 363 -15.81 13.04 -0.01
N GLU A 364 -15.86 13.26 -1.32
CA GLU A 364 -14.79 12.91 -2.24
C GLU A 364 -13.55 13.78 -2.07
N THR A 365 -13.71 15.06 -1.73
CA THR A 365 -12.63 16.01 -1.49
C THR A 365 -11.77 15.56 -0.31
N ALA A 366 -12.40 15.19 0.81
CA ALA A 366 -11.69 14.63 1.95
C ALA A 366 -11.00 13.31 1.59
N THR A 367 -11.66 12.46 0.81
CA THR A 367 -11.12 11.17 0.37
C THR A 367 -9.87 11.33 -0.49
N ARG A 368 -9.89 12.20 -1.50
CA ARG A 368 -8.75 12.52 -2.36
C ARG A 368 -7.55 13.05 -1.56
N LYS A 369 -7.81 13.89 -0.55
CA LYS A 369 -6.77 14.36 0.38
C LYS A 369 -6.15 13.20 1.19
N HIS A 370 -6.97 12.29 1.72
CA HIS A 370 -6.45 11.13 2.44
C HIS A 370 -5.62 10.21 1.54
N ILE A 371 -5.99 10.07 0.25
CA ILE A 371 -5.15 9.34 -0.73
C ILE A 371 -3.73 9.92 -0.78
N VAL A 372 -3.58 11.26 -0.81
CA VAL A 372 -2.26 11.91 -0.81
C VAL A 372 -1.49 11.63 0.49
N TRP A 373 -2.16 11.69 1.65
CA TRP A 373 -1.52 11.46 2.94
C TRP A 373 -1.07 10.02 3.13
N TYR A 374 -1.92 9.05 2.77
CA TYR A 374 -1.55 7.64 2.82
C TYR A 374 -0.49 7.30 1.79
N LEU A 375 -0.52 7.90 0.59
CA LEU A 375 0.57 7.77 -0.38
C LEU A 375 1.91 8.24 0.20
N ALA A 376 1.91 9.39 0.90
CA ALA A 376 3.10 9.88 1.58
C ALA A 376 3.57 8.91 2.66
N ALA A 377 2.66 8.39 3.48
CA ALA A 377 2.97 7.41 4.51
C ALA A 377 3.54 6.10 3.92
N THR A 378 3.00 5.62 2.80
CA THR A 378 3.55 4.49 2.04
C THR A 378 4.97 4.76 1.59
N PHE A 379 5.25 5.95 1.07
CA PHE A 379 6.58 6.34 0.61
C PHE A 379 7.59 6.37 1.75
N LEU A 380 7.20 6.94 2.90
CA LEU A 380 8.02 6.94 4.11
C LEU A 380 8.31 5.52 4.59
N ALA A 381 7.30 4.65 4.65
CA ALA A 381 7.49 3.25 5.04
C ALA A 381 8.39 2.49 4.05
N ALA A 382 8.27 2.75 2.75
CA ALA A 382 9.14 2.16 1.73
C ALA A 382 10.60 2.61 1.90
N VAL A 383 10.85 3.88 2.23
CA VAL A 383 12.20 4.36 2.57
C VAL A 383 12.72 3.67 3.84
N THR A 384 11.88 3.57 4.88
CA THR A 384 12.25 2.88 6.12
C THR A 384 12.64 1.43 5.87
N LEU A 385 12.00 0.77 4.91
CA LEU A 385 12.37 -0.59 4.51
C LEU A 385 13.80 -0.61 3.92
N VAL A 386 14.18 0.33 3.05
CA VAL A 386 15.56 0.47 2.55
C VAL A 386 16.54 0.66 3.70
N ALA A 387 16.22 1.54 4.65
CA ALA A 387 17.12 1.85 5.77
C ALA A 387 17.36 0.67 6.73
N LEU A 388 16.49 -0.34 6.73
CA LEU A 388 16.54 -1.50 7.61
C LEU A 388 16.95 -2.80 6.92
N THR A 389 17.13 -2.79 5.60
CA THR A 389 17.40 -3.99 4.79
C THR A 389 18.54 -3.72 3.81
N SER A 390 18.99 -4.76 3.10
CA SER A 390 20.02 -4.67 2.06
C SER A 390 19.44 -4.38 0.67
N LEU A 391 18.21 -3.85 0.57
CA LEU A 391 17.56 -3.56 -0.71
C LEU A 391 18.37 -2.54 -1.53
N GLY A 392 18.48 -2.81 -2.83
CA GLY A 392 19.41 -2.13 -3.72
C GLY A 392 18.79 -1.03 -4.58
N TRP A 393 19.51 -0.67 -5.64
CA TRP A 393 19.10 0.36 -6.59
C TRP A 393 17.88 -0.04 -7.43
N LEU A 394 17.62 -1.33 -7.64
CA LEU A 394 16.41 -1.79 -8.33
C LEU A 394 15.17 -1.44 -7.52
N TYR A 395 15.16 -1.77 -6.22
CA TYR A 395 14.09 -1.34 -5.32
C TYR A 395 13.95 0.18 -5.26
N ALA A 396 15.04 0.90 -4.99
CA ALA A 396 15.02 2.36 -4.88
C ALA A 396 14.54 3.06 -6.17
N GLY A 397 14.99 2.58 -7.34
CA GLY A 397 14.54 3.05 -8.65
C GLY A 397 13.06 2.76 -8.89
N THR A 398 12.60 1.55 -8.57
CA THR A 398 11.21 1.14 -8.75
C THR A 398 10.24 2.01 -7.96
N ILE A 399 10.49 2.21 -6.66
CA ILE A 399 9.61 3.01 -5.80
C ILE A 399 9.67 4.50 -6.15
N THR A 400 10.78 4.98 -6.71
CA THR A 400 10.91 6.36 -7.18
C THR A 400 10.12 6.59 -8.46
N LEU A 401 10.34 5.76 -9.48
CA LEU A 401 9.76 5.95 -10.81
C LEU A 401 8.26 5.66 -10.79
N LEU A 402 7.85 4.49 -10.30
CA LEU A 402 6.43 4.15 -10.24
C LEU A 402 5.70 4.91 -9.14
N GLY A 403 6.38 5.27 -8.05
CA GLY A 403 5.83 6.19 -7.06
C GLY A 403 5.58 7.57 -7.67
N GLY A 404 6.49 8.08 -8.50
CA GLY A 404 6.30 9.31 -9.26
C GLY A 404 5.08 9.26 -10.18
N VAL A 405 4.89 8.16 -10.91
CA VAL A 405 3.70 7.92 -11.74
C VAL A 405 2.44 7.88 -10.89
N PHE A 406 2.47 7.19 -9.75
CA PHE A 406 1.31 7.11 -8.85
C PHE A 406 0.96 8.48 -8.24
N LEU A 407 1.94 9.26 -7.79
CA LEU A 407 1.71 10.62 -7.34
C LEU A 407 1.12 11.50 -8.45
N TYR A 408 1.63 11.37 -9.68
CA TYR A 408 1.11 12.11 -10.82
C TYR A 408 -0.37 11.78 -11.10
N THR A 409 -0.75 10.50 -11.10
CA THR A 409 -2.15 10.10 -11.31
C THR A 409 -3.06 10.56 -10.17
N VAL A 410 -2.58 10.55 -8.92
CA VAL A 410 -3.32 11.14 -7.78
C VAL A 410 -3.50 12.65 -7.93
N ILE A 411 -2.49 13.38 -8.42
CA ILE A 411 -2.63 14.82 -8.71
C ILE A 411 -3.65 15.04 -9.84
N ARG A 412 -3.62 14.22 -10.90
CA ARG A 412 -4.61 14.27 -11.99
C ARG A 412 -6.02 13.95 -11.48
N LEU A 413 -6.17 13.00 -10.56
CA LEU A 413 -7.45 12.69 -9.91
C LEU A 413 -8.07 13.91 -9.22
N HIS A 414 -7.27 14.72 -8.52
CA HIS A 414 -7.76 15.97 -7.92
C HIS A 414 -8.25 16.98 -8.96
N ARG A 415 -7.62 17.03 -10.14
CA ARG A 415 -7.98 17.99 -11.20
C ARG A 415 -9.20 17.58 -11.99
N GLU A 416 -9.24 16.31 -12.40
CA GLU A 416 -10.23 15.80 -13.33
C GLU A 416 -11.54 15.42 -12.65
N ARG A 417 -11.47 14.83 -11.44
CA ARG A 417 -12.64 14.42 -10.65
C ARG A 417 -13.62 13.51 -11.42
N THR A 418 -13.08 12.58 -12.20
CA THR A 418 -13.86 11.58 -12.95
C THR A 418 -13.53 10.16 -12.50
N ASP A 419 -14.45 9.22 -12.71
CA ASP A 419 -14.22 7.79 -12.49
C ASP A 419 -13.02 7.27 -13.27
N GLY A 420 -12.84 7.75 -14.50
CA GLY A 420 -11.67 7.42 -15.32
C GLY A 420 -10.36 7.82 -14.65
N ALA A 421 -10.31 9.00 -14.01
CA ALA A 421 -9.13 9.41 -13.25
C ALA A 421 -8.92 8.56 -11.99
N ALA A 422 -10.00 8.18 -11.31
CA ALA A 422 -9.97 7.32 -10.14
C ALA A 422 -9.44 5.92 -10.50
N PHE A 423 -9.92 5.33 -11.60
CA PHE A 423 -9.39 4.06 -12.10
C PHE A 423 -7.93 4.17 -12.54
N ARG A 424 -7.50 5.26 -13.19
CA ARG A 424 -6.07 5.41 -13.54
C ARG A 424 -5.18 5.45 -12.31
N ALA A 425 -5.58 6.15 -11.25
CA ALA A 425 -4.85 6.16 -9.99
C ALA A 425 -4.86 4.78 -9.31
N PHE A 426 -5.99 4.06 -9.33
CA PHE A 426 -6.11 2.69 -8.83
C PHE A 426 -5.14 1.71 -9.55
N HIS A 427 -5.08 1.75 -10.88
CA HIS A 427 -4.17 0.89 -11.64
C HIS A 427 -2.70 1.26 -11.47
N ALA A 428 -2.38 2.57 -11.42
CA ALA A 428 -1.03 3.03 -11.11
C ALA A 428 -0.56 2.55 -9.73
N SER A 429 -1.46 2.56 -8.74
CA SER A 429 -1.21 2.02 -7.40
C SER A 429 -0.91 0.52 -7.40
N ASN A 430 -1.63 -0.26 -8.21
CA ASN A 430 -1.38 -1.70 -8.36
C ASN A 430 -0.03 -1.97 -9.05
N ALA A 431 0.29 -1.22 -10.10
CA ALA A 431 1.57 -1.31 -10.78
C ALA A 431 2.73 -0.95 -9.84
N TYR A 432 2.58 0.12 -9.05
CA TYR A 432 3.54 0.50 -8.01
C TYR A 432 3.77 -0.63 -7.02
N LEU A 433 2.72 -1.18 -6.40
CA LEU A 433 2.88 -2.22 -5.39
C LEU A 433 3.42 -3.51 -5.99
N GLY A 434 2.88 -3.98 -7.11
CA GLY A 434 3.33 -5.20 -7.77
C GLY A 434 4.81 -5.13 -8.14
N ALA A 435 5.25 -4.03 -8.75
CA ALA A 435 6.66 -3.85 -9.11
C ALA A 435 7.55 -3.70 -7.87
N LEU A 436 7.10 -2.97 -6.84
CA LEU A 436 7.82 -2.85 -5.57
C LEU A 436 8.10 -4.24 -4.97
N LEU A 437 7.09 -5.10 -4.94
CA LEU A 437 7.24 -6.46 -4.39
C LEU A 437 8.13 -7.35 -5.24
N VAL A 438 8.03 -7.26 -6.58
CA VAL A 438 8.95 -7.95 -7.49
C VAL A 438 10.39 -7.47 -7.26
N ALA A 439 10.61 -6.17 -7.14
CA ALA A 439 11.93 -5.60 -6.87
C ALA A 439 12.50 -6.10 -5.53
N ILE A 440 11.67 -6.20 -4.48
CA ILE A 440 12.07 -6.82 -3.21
C ILE A 440 12.52 -8.26 -3.42
N VAL A 441 11.71 -9.08 -4.12
CA VAL A 441 12.05 -10.50 -4.34
C VAL A 441 13.36 -10.61 -5.12
N VAL A 442 13.54 -9.83 -6.18
CA VAL A 442 14.76 -9.87 -7.00
C VAL A 442 15.97 -9.42 -6.19
N ASP A 443 15.92 -8.25 -5.55
CA ASP A 443 17.05 -7.73 -4.77
C ASP A 443 17.43 -8.66 -3.62
N ALA A 444 16.45 -9.21 -2.90
CA ALA A 444 16.72 -10.09 -1.77
C ALA A 444 17.27 -11.47 -2.19
N LEU A 445 16.98 -11.95 -3.41
CA LEU A 445 17.49 -13.24 -3.89
C LEU A 445 18.84 -13.14 -4.61
N VAL A 446 19.18 -11.96 -5.14
CA VAL A 446 20.45 -11.72 -5.86
C VAL A 446 21.58 -11.35 -4.90
N VAL A 447 21.27 -10.67 -3.81
CA VAL A 447 22.20 -10.31 -2.72
C VAL A 447 22.26 -11.44 -1.71
#